data_AF-A0A0A7CKE0-F1
#
_entry.id   AF-A0A0A7CKE0-F1
#
_cell.length_a   1.000
_cell.length_b   1.000
_cell.length_c   1.000
_cell.angle_alpha   90.00
_cell.angle_beta   90.00
_cell.angle_gamma   90.00
#
_symmetry.space_group_name_H-M   'P 1'
#
loop_
_entity.id
_entity.type
_entity.pdbx_description
1 polymer ?
#
loop_
_entity_poly.entity_id
_entity_poly.type
_entity_poly.pdbx_seq_one_letter_code
_entity_poly.pdbx_strand_id
1 'polypeptide(L)'
;YHIGVASCLLEQAPFLVHNARHIYGASAGALTATALVTGVSLGKTGTGIIDVAKEARKRFLGPMHPSFNLVKIERHMLRRTLPDDCHQRANGRLGISLTRVTDGENVLVSHFNNKEELVQACVCSAYIPVYCGIIPPTLQGVRYVDGGISDNLPQYELKNTITVSPFCGESDICPRDSSTNIHELRFTNTSIQ
;
A
#
# COMPACT_ATOMS: atom_id res chain seq x y z
N TYR A 1 -10.36 4.00 -1.16
CA TYR A 1 -10.35 4.82 0.07
C TYR A 1 -9.10 5.69 0.16
N HIS A 2 -7.90 5.12 0.31
CA HIS A 2 -6.64 5.88 0.47
C HIS A 2 -6.41 6.98 -0.56
N ILE A 3 -6.66 6.75 -1.86
CA ILE A 3 -6.55 7.79 -2.89
C ILE A 3 -7.45 8.99 -2.62
N GLY A 4 -8.68 8.77 -2.14
CA GLY A 4 -9.61 9.84 -1.81
C GLY A 4 -9.11 10.68 -0.64
N VAL A 5 -8.63 10.02 0.42
CA VAL A 5 -8.00 10.69 1.58
C VAL A 5 -6.78 11.47 1.13
N ALA A 6 -5.88 10.86 0.37
CA ALA A 6 -4.67 11.49 -0.13
C ALA A 6 -4.96 12.71 -1.04
N SER A 7 -5.99 12.63 -1.88
CA SER A 7 -6.42 13.74 -2.74
C SER A 7 -6.97 14.88 -1.89
N CYS A 8 -7.83 14.57 -0.92
CA CYS A 8 -8.36 15.57 0.02
C CYS A 8 -7.26 16.25 0.83
N LEU A 9 -6.28 15.49 1.35
CA LEU A 9 -5.14 16.06 2.07
C LEU A 9 -4.32 16.99 1.18
N LEU A 10 -4.05 16.62 -0.08
CA LEU A 10 -3.33 17.50 -1.01
C LEU A 10 -4.11 18.76 -1.38
N GLU A 11 -5.44 18.68 -1.47
CA GLU A 11 -6.29 19.83 -1.83
C GLU A 11 -6.51 20.77 -0.64
N GLN A 12 -6.83 20.22 0.53
CA GLN A 12 -7.30 20.99 1.69
C GLN A 12 -6.17 21.33 2.68
N ALA A 13 -5.16 20.48 2.78
CA ALA A 13 -4.06 20.62 3.74
C ALA A 13 -2.72 20.12 3.19
N PRO A 14 -2.25 20.63 2.02
CA PRO A 14 -1.06 20.11 1.34
C PRO A 14 0.20 20.15 2.22
N PHE A 15 0.27 21.09 3.16
CA PHE A 15 1.37 21.21 4.12
C PHE A 15 1.55 19.94 4.98
N LEU A 16 0.49 19.18 5.27
CA LEU A 16 0.59 17.93 6.00
C LEU A 16 1.36 16.87 5.22
N VAL A 17 1.18 16.81 3.90
CA VAL A 17 1.90 15.88 3.02
C VAL A 17 3.30 16.38 2.71
N HIS A 18 3.45 17.67 2.38
CA HIS A 18 4.74 18.26 2.00
C HIS A 18 5.73 18.31 3.17
N ASN A 19 5.25 18.61 4.39
CA ASN A 19 6.11 18.69 5.58
C ASN A 19 6.23 17.35 6.31
N ALA A 20 5.49 16.31 5.91
CA ALA A 20 5.68 14.97 6.45
C ALA A 20 7.10 14.49 6.15
N ARG A 21 7.88 14.31 7.22
CA ARG A 21 9.21 13.72 7.16
C ARG A 21 9.17 12.30 6.60
N HIS A 22 8.12 11.56 6.97
CA HIS A 22 7.91 10.20 6.53
C HIS A 22 6.45 9.94 6.16
N ILE A 23 6.24 9.08 5.16
CA ILE A 23 4.94 8.57 4.75
C ILE A 23 5.08 7.05 4.64
N TYR A 24 4.27 6.33 5.41
CA TYR A 24 4.32 4.88 5.50
C TYR A 24 3.06 4.24 4.91
N GLY A 25 3.18 2.98 4.50
CA GLY A 25 2.01 2.20 4.14
C GLY A 25 2.29 0.72 3.93
N ALA A 26 1.21 -0.05 3.99
CA ALA A 26 1.14 -1.45 3.58
C ALA A 26 0.14 -1.58 2.42
N SER A 27 0.34 -2.53 1.51
CA SER A 27 -0.63 -2.85 0.44
C SER A 27 -1.08 -1.62 -0.36
N ALA A 28 -2.39 -1.40 -0.52
CA ALA A 28 -2.95 -0.21 -1.17
C ALA A 28 -2.49 1.12 -0.52
N GLY A 29 -2.21 1.12 0.78
CA GLY A 29 -1.60 2.25 1.49
C GLY A 29 -0.17 2.52 1.01
N ALA A 30 0.65 1.49 0.82
CA ALA A 30 2.01 1.60 0.28
C ALA A 30 2.02 2.17 -1.14
N LEU A 31 1.09 1.73 -1.99
CA LEU A 31 0.93 2.27 -3.35
C LEU A 31 0.53 3.76 -3.33
N THR A 32 -0.36 4.14 -2.43
CA THR A 32 -0.78 5.53 -2.26
C THR A 32 0.36 6.40 -1.71
N ALA A 33 1.07 5.93 -0.69
CA ALA A 33 2.24 6.59 -0.12
C ALA A 33 3.34 6.78 -1.18
N THR A 34 3.59 5.75 -1.99
CA THR A 34 4.54 5.83 -3.11
C THR A 34 4.14 6.91 -4.10
N ALA A 35 2.87 6.99 -4.48
CA ALA A 35 2.38 8.03 -5.39
C ALA A 35 2.55 9.44 -4.80
N LEU A 36 2.22 9.62 -3.50
CA LEU A 36 2.40 10.89 -2.78
C LEU A 36 3.86 11.33 -2.74
N VAL A 37 4.77 10.45 -2.32
CA VAL A 37 6.20 10.78 -2.15
C VAL A 37 6.88 11.05 -3.49
N THR A 38 6.51 10.32 -4.53
CA THR A 38 7.12 10.46 -5.87
C THR A 38 6.50 11.58 -6.72
N GLY A 39 5.39 12.17 -6.27
CA GLY A 39 4.68 13.23 -6.98
C GLY A 39 3.88 12.72 -8.19
N VAL A 40 3.54 11.43 -8.23
CA VAL A 40 2.70 10.87 -9.30
C VAL A 40 1.25 11.30 -9.07
N SER A 41 0.57 11.67 -10.15
CA SER A 41 -0.84 12.02 -10.11
C SER A 41 -1.67 10.89 -9.48
N LEU A 42 -2.30 11.18 -8.34
CA LEU A 42 -3.22 10.26 -7.66
C LEU A 42 -4.38 9.84 -8.55
N GLY A 43 -4.81 10.72 -9.48
CA GLY A 43 -5.80 10.39 -10.50
C GLY A 43 -5.34 9.26 -11.42
N LYS A 44 -4.09 9.30 -11.90
CA LYS A 44 -3.49 8.22 -12.72
C LYS A 44 -3.31 6.93 -11.93
N THR A 45 -2.94 7.03 -10.65
CA THR A 45 -2.86 5.87 -9.74
C THR A 45 -4.24 5.24 -9.52
N GLY A 46 -5.26 6.08 -9.31
CA GLY A 46 -6.65 5.64 -9.11
C GLY A 46 -7.26 5.00 -10.34
N THR A 47 -7.05 5.55 -11.54
CA THR A 47 -7.48 4.90 -12.78
C THR A 47 -6.80 3.55 -12.96
N GLY A 48 -5.51 3.44 -12.63
CA GLY A 48 -4.77 2.18 -12.68
C GLY A 48 -5.37 1.08 -11.79
N ILE A 49 -5.69 1.42 -10.54
CA ILE A 49 -6.32 0.49 -9.58
C ILE A 49 -7.73 0.11 -10.04
N ILE A 50 -8.51 1.05 -10.57
CA ILE A 50 -9.85 0.79 -11.12
C ILE A 50 -9.77 -0.14 -12.33
N ASP A 51 -8.80 0.06 -13.22
CA ASP A 51 -8.63 -0.77 -14.42
C ASP A 51 -8.22 -2.19 -14.06
N VAL A 52 -7.31 -2.35 -13.10
CA VAL A 52 -6.96 -3.65 -12.50
C VAL A 52 -8.19 -4.35 -11.92
N ALA A 53 -9.00 -3.64 -11.13
CA ALA A 53 -10.21 -4.19 -10.52
C ALA A 53 -11.31 -4.51 -11.55
N LYS A 54 -11.40 -3.75 -12.65
CA LYS A 54 -12.29 -4.06 -13.77
C LYS A 54 -11.82 -5.31 -14.52
N GLU A 55 -10.53 -5.42 -14.77
CA GLU A 55 -9.93 -6.55 -15.48
C GLU A 55 -10.05 -7.86 -14.68
N ALA A 56 -9.92 -7.78 -13.34
CA ALA A 56 -10.18 -8.91 -12.44
C ALA A 56 -11.64 -9.38 -12.51
N ARG A 57 -12.60 -8.44 -12.59
CA ARG A 57 -14.05 -8.74 -12.58
C ARG A 57 -14.60 -9.23 -13.92
N LYS A 58 -13.92 -8.99 -15.04
CA LYS A 58 -14.37 -9.39 -16.39
C LYS A 58 -14.25 -10.89 -16.67
N ARG A 59 -13.57 -11.67 -15.83
CA ARG A 59 -13.16 -13.05 -16.14
C ARG A 59 -14.02 -14.05 -15.37
N PHE A 60 -14.36 -15.17 -16.01
CA PHE A 60 -15.31 -16.17 -15.48
C PHE A 60 -14.87 -16.83 -14.16
N LEU A 61 -13.57 -16.86 -13.86
CA LEU A 61 -12.99 -17.27 -12.56
C LEU A 61 -12.49 -16.08 -11.72
N GLY A 62 -12.81 -14.87 -12.14
CA GLY A 62 -12.34 -13.63 -11.55
C GLY A 62 -10.80 -13.60 -11.42
N PRO A 63 -10.26 -13.29 -10.23
CA PRO A 63 -8.82 -13.25 -9.98
C PRO A 63 -8.14 -14.63 -10.03
N MET A 64 -8.91 -15.74 -9.97
CA MET A 64 -8.38 -17.11 -10.09
C MET A 64 -8.18 -17.54 -11.54
N HIS A 65 -8.43 -16.66 -12.52
CA HIS A 65 -8.22 -16.97 -13.92
C HIS A 65 -6.71 -17.05 -14.23
N PRO A 66 -6.20 -18.14 -14.85
CA PRO A 66 -4.76 -18.37 -15.04
C PRO A 66 -4.05 -17.32 -15.91
N SER A 67 -4.78 -16.55 -16.72
CA SER A 67 -4.22 -15.41 -17.47
C SER A 67 -4.30 -14.06 -16.74
N PHE A 68 -4.88 -14.01 -15.53
CA PHE A 68 -4.94 -12.81 -14.69
C PHE A 68 -3.78 -12.86 -13.71
N ASN A 69 -2.73 -12.11 -14.03
CA ASN A 69 -1.57 -11.99 -13.15
C ASN A 69 -1.54 -10.56 -12.59
N LEU A 70 -2.16 -10.40 -11.42
CA LEU A 70 -2.27 -9.11 -10.73
C LEU A 70 -0.89 -8.47 -10.57
N VAL A 71 0.11 -9.27 -10.18
CA VAL A 71 1.50 -8.86 -10.01
C VAL A 71 2.10 -8.29 -11.30
N LYS A 72 1.83 -8.93 -12.45
CA LYS A 72 2.33 -8.46 -13.75
C LYS A 72 1.69 -7.14 -14.15
N ILE A 73 0.38 -7.00 -13.94
CA ILE A 73 -0.35 -5.77 -14.29
C ILE A 73 0.12 -4.63 -13.40
N GLU A 74 0.18 -4.85 -12.09
CA GLU A 74 0.64 -3.86 -11.11
C GLU A 74 2.07 -3.40 -11.41
N ARG A 75 2.99 -4.34 -11.61
CA ARG A 75 4.38 -4.04 -11.99
C ARG A 75 4.47 -3.21 -13.26
N HIS A 76 3.70 -3.56 -14.29
CA HIS A 76 3.68 -2.82 -15.55
C HIS A 76 3.15 -1.38 -15.34
N MET A 77 2.07 -1.24 -14.56
CA MET A 77 1.51 0.06 -14.22
C MET A 77 2.51 0.92 -13.46
N LEU A 78 3.11 0.40 -12.38
CA LEU A 78 4.10 1.12 -11.58
C LEU A 78 5.33 1.55 -12.41
N ARG A 79 5.87 0.66 -13.26
CA ARG A 79 6.99 1.01 -14.14
C ARG A 79 6.66 2.16 -15.09
N ARG A 80 5.42 2.21 -15.58
CA ARG A 80 4.95 3.23 -16.52
C ARG A 80 4.61 4.56 -15.84
N THR A 81 4.10 4.53 -14.62
CA THR A 81 3.64 5.74 -13.91
C THR A 81 4.72 6.39 -13.08
N LEU A 82 5.62 5.62 -12.47
CA LEU A 82 6.69 6.16 -11.65
C LEU A 82 7.74 6.86 -12.52
N PRO A 83 8.24 8.04 -12.09
CA PRO A 83 9.37 8.69 -12.74
C PRO A 83 10.66 7.89 -12.52
N ASP A 84 11.71 8.17 -13.30
CA ASP A 84 12.96 7.39 -13.24
C ASP A 84 13.76 7.64 -11.95
N ASP A 85 13.64 8.84 -11.38
CA ASP A 85 14.23 9.25 -10.11
C ASP A 85 13.35 8.92 -8.89
N CYS A 86 12.29 8.12 -9.05
CA CYS A 86 11.33 7.83 -7.97
C CYS A 86 11.98 7.27 -6.69
N HIS A 87 12.98 6.41 -6.83
CA HIS A 87 13.73 5.82 -5.73
C HIS A 87 14.51 6.89 -4.93
N GLN A 88 15.04 7.93 -5.59
CA GLN A 88 15.74 9.04 -4.94
C GLN A 88 14.76 9.90 -4.13
N ARG A 89 13.57 10.17 -4.69
CA ARG A 89 12.50 10.89 -3.98
C ARG A 89 11.96 10.11 -2.79
N ALA A 90 11.92 8.78 -2.91
CA ALA A 90 11.40 7.87 -1.91
C ALA A 90 12.36 7.66 -0.73
N ASN A 91 13.66 7.58 -0.97
CA ASN A 91 14.64 7.21 0.04
C ASN A 91 14.59 8.12 1.28
N GLY A 92 14.42 7.50 2.45
CA GLY A 92 14.35 8.19 3.74
C GLY A 92 13.02 8.91 4.01
N ARG A 93 12.10 9.01 3.04
CA ARG A 93 10.77 9.62 3.19
C ARG A 93 9.63 8.63 3.06
N LEU A 94 9.77 7.60 2.23
CA LEU A 94 8.80 6.52 2.08
C LEU A 94 9.22 5.33 2.94
N GLY A 95 8.27 4.68 3.59
CA GLY A 95 8.48 3.32 4.09
C GLY A 95 7.36 2.37 3.67
N ILE A 96 7.75 1.23 3.12
CA ILE A 96 6.84 0.19 2.64
C ILE A 96 6.91 -1.00 3.59
N SER A 97 5.78 -1.32 4.21
CA SER A 97 5.63 -2.48 5.08
C SER A 97 5.52 -3.76 4.24
N LEU A 98 6.31 -4.77 4.60
CA LEU A 98 6.35 -6.09 3.98
C LEU A 98 6.29 -7.16 5.05
N THR A 99 5.64 -8.28 4.78
CA THR A 99 5.68 -9.46 5.66
C THR A 99 6.68 -10.47 5.09
N ARG A 100 7.74 -10.81 5.83
CA ARG A 100 8.75 -11.79 5.41
C ARG A 100 8.20 -13.21 5.55
N VAL A 101 8.31 -14.01 4.49
CA VAL A 101 7.68 -15.34 4.44
C VAL A 101 8.32 -16.36 5.38
N THR A 102 9.63 -16.23 5.63
CA THR A 102 10.40 -17.25 6.38
C THR A 102 10.04 -17.32 7.85
N ASP A 103 9.65 -16.20 8.45
CA ASP A 103 9.39 -16.04 9.89
C ASP A 103 8.13 -15.24 10.21
N GLY A 104 7.45 -14.66 9.21
CA GLY A 104 6.25 -13.86 9.40
C GLY A 104 6.52 -12.43 9.91
N GLU A 105 7.78 -12.06 10.06
CA GLU A 105 8.17 -10.76 10.64
C GLU A 105 7.90 -9.60 9.69
N ASN A 106 7.55 -8.45 10.26
CA ASN A 106 7.41 -7.22 9.49
C ASN A 106 8.79 -6.64 9.12
N VAL A 107 8.90 -6.16 7.88
CA VAL A 107 10.07 -5.44 7.39
C VAL A 107 9.62 -4.14 6.75
N LEU A 108 10.03 -3.02 7.35
CA LEU A 108 9.79 -1.69 6.80
C LEU A 108 10.96 -1.27 5.89
N VAL A 109 10.73 -1.31 4.58
CA VAL A 109 11.74 -0.91 3.58
C VAL A 109 11.62 0.58 3.30
N SER A 110 12.70 1.33 3.57
CA SER A 110 12.77 2.79 3.37
C SER A 110 13.94 3.26 2.51
N HIS A 111 14.70 2.30 1.96
CA HIS A 111 15.82 2.54 1.07
C HIS A 111 15.72 1.67 -0.18
N PHE A 112 15.95 2.26 -1.34
CA PHE A 112 15.80 1.71 -2.67
C PHE A 112 16.98 2.16 -3.53
N ASN A 113 17.71 1.21 -4.11
CA ASN A 113 18.88 1.48 -4.96
C ASN A 113 18.47 1.99 -6.34
N ASN A 114 17.29 1.61 -6.83
CA ASN A 114 16.78 1.99 -8.15
C ASN A 114 15.25 1.89 -8.23
N LYS A 115 14.69 2.37 -9.35
CA LYS A 115 13.25 2.32 -9.66
C LYS A 115 12.68 0.91 -9.56
N GLU A 116 13.40 -0.10 -10.05
CA GLU A 116 12.92 -1.48 -10.08
C GLU A 116 12.79 -2.07 -8.68
N GLU A 117 13.68 -1.68 -7.77
CA GLU A 117 13.60 -2.09 -6.37
C GLU A 117 12.40 -1.47 -5.65
N LEU A 118 12.11 -0.19 -5.91
CA LEU A 118 10.90 0.46 -5.38
C LEU A 118 9.63 -0.19 -5.93
N VAL A 119 9.59 -0.49 -7.24
CA VAL A 119 8.49 -1.24 -7.87
C VAL A 119 8.35 -2.62 -7.22
N GLN A 120 9.46 -3.32 -7.00
CA GLN A 120 9.46 -4.64 -6.41
C GLN A 120 8.93 -4.61 -4.97
N ALA A 121 9.33 -3.62 -4.17
CA ALA A 121 8.82 -3.45 -2.81
C ALA A 121 7.31 -3.20 -2.80
N CYS A 122 6.78 -2.34 -3.69
CA CYS A 122 5.34 -2.13 -3.84
C CYS A 122 4.60 -3.44 -4.15
N VAL A 123 5.10 -4.19 -5.14
CA VAL A 123 4.53 -5.49 -5.55
C VAL A 123 4.55 -6.50 -4.40
N CYS A 124 5.65 -6.58 -3.64
CA CYS A 124 5.71 -7.44 -2.46
C CYS A 124 4.67 -7.02 -1.41
N SER A 125 4.53 -5.72 -1.16
CA SER A 125 3.60 -5.16 -0.17
C SER A 125 2.13 -5.36 -0.51
N ALA A 126 1.78 -5.51 -1.79
CA ALA A 126 0.42 -5.76 -2.27
C ALA A 126 0.18 -7.24 -2.66
N TYR A 127 1.14 -8.14 -2.44
CA TYR A 127 1.01 -9.54 -2.78
C TYR A 127 0.19 -10.30 -1.72
N ILE A 128 -1.09 -10.49 -1.98
CA ILE A 128 -1.97 -11.31 -1.14
C ILE A 128 -1.82 -12.79 -1.56
N PRO A 129 -1.32 -13.69 -0.69
CA PRO A 129 -1.18 -15.12 -1.01
C PRO A 129 -2.49 -15.74 -1.49
N VAL A 130 -2.41 -16.73 -2.39
CA VAL A 130 -3.55 -17.39 -3.05
C VAL A 130 -4.30 -16.48 -4.04
N TYR A 131 -4.55 -15.23 -3.69
CA TYR A 131 -5.23 -14.25 -4.55
C TYR A 131 -4.34 -13.77 -5.71
N CYS A 132 -3.08 -13.41 -5.42
CA CYS A 132 -2.11 -12.94 -6.41
C CYS A 132 -1.31 -14.08 -7.07
N GLY A 133 -1.38 -15.29 -6.50
CA GLY A 133 -0.66 -16.48 -6.95
C GLY A 133 -0.17 -17.36 -5.79
N ILE A 134 0.60 -18.40 -6.14
CA ILE A 134 1.15 -19.36 -5.17
C ILE A 134 2.59 -19.02 -4.76
N ILE A 135 3.38 -18.43 -5.67
CA ILE A 135 4.81 -18.16 -5.45
C ILE A 135 4.99 -16.66 -5.15
N PRO A 136 5.33 -16.28 -3.91
CA PRO A 136 5.56 -14.89 -3.55
C PRO A 136 6.75 -14.28 -4.29
N PRO A 137 6.70 -12.97 -4.61
CA PRO A 137 7.82 -12.24 -5.17
C PRO A 137 9.01 -12.17 -4.20
N THR A 138 10.20 -11.93 -4.75
CA THR A 138 11.43 -11.73 -3.97
C THR A 138 11.92 -10.30 -4.04
N LEU A 139 12.38 -9.76 -2.91
CA LEU A 139 13.12 -8.51 -2.84
C LEU A 139 14.49 -8.83 -2.23
N GLN A 140 15.58 -8.49 -2.92
CA GLN A 140 16.94 -8.80 -2.49
C GLN A 140 17.16 -10.29 -2.13
N GLY A 141 16.51 -11.20 -2.87
CA GLY A 141 16.61 -12.65 -2.65
C GLY A 141 15.71 -13.22 -1.55
N VAL A 142 15.01 -12.37 -0.78
CA VAL A 142 14.10 -12.80 0.29
C VAL A 142 12.65 -12.72 -0.20
N ARG A 143 11.81 -13.68 0.21
CA ARG A 143 10.38 -13.74 -0.18
C ARG A 143 9.53 -12.91 0.76
N TYR A 144 8.64 -12.12 0.18
CA TYR A 144 7.72 -11.24 0.91
C TYR A 144 6.29 -11.36 0.39
N VAL A 145 5.35 -11.09 1.28
CA VAL A 145 3.92 -10.99 1.00
C VAL A 145 3.37 -9.69 1.59
N ASP A 146 2.07 -9.47 1.41
CA ASP A 146 1.37 -8.25 1.79
C ASP A 146 1.74 -7.78 3.21
N GLY A 147 2.11 -6.50 3.33
CA GLY A 147 2.57 -5.90 4.59
C GLY A 147 1.49 -5.88 5.67
N GLY A 148 0.22 -5.78 5.27
CA GLY A 148 -0.91 -5.73 6.18
C GLY A 148 -1.16 -7.04 6.94
N ILE A 149 -0.51 -8.14 6.53
CA ILE A 149 -0.54 -9.42 7.23
C ILE A 149 0.25 -9.37 8.55
N SER A 150 1.29 -8.55 8.65
CA SER A 150 2.08 -8.37 9.87
C SER A 150 1.88 -7.00 10.52
N ASP A 151 1.88 -5.92 9.71
CA ASP A 151 1.67 -4.56 10.19
C ASP A 151 0.98 -3.69 9.13
N ASN A 152 -0.32 -3.48 9.34
CA ASN A 152 -1.18 -2.75 8.42
C ASN A 152 -1.16 -1.23 8.67
N LEU A 153 -0.73 -0.78 9.87
CA LEU A 153 -0.46 0.62 10.20
C LEU A 153 0.96 0.78 10.77
N PRO A 154 1.98 0.84 9.88
CA PRO A 154 3.36 0.90 10.32
C PRO A 154 3.65 2.14 11.17
N GLN A 155 4.32 1.91 12.29
CA GLN A 155 4.71 2.96 13.27
C GLN A 155 3.53 3.71 13.93
N TYR A 156 2.39 3.03 14.12
CA TYR A 156 1.20 3.55 14.80
C TYR A 156 1.48 4.27 16.14
N GLU A 157 2.53 3.90 16.88
CA GLU A 157 2.80 4.41 18.24
C GLU A 157 3.44 5.83 18.28
N LEU A 158 3.77 6.43 17.14
CA LEU A 158 4.40 7.75 17.10
C LEU A 158 3.35 8.86 17.23
N LYS A 159 3.42 9.65 18.32
CA LYS A 159 2.48 10.74 18.68
C LYS A 159 2.24 11.83 17.62
N ASN A 160 3.08 11.92 16.59
CA ASN A 160 2.99 12.94 15.53
C ASN A 160 2.64 12.33 14.16
N THR A 161 1.86 11.25 14.14
CA THR A 161 1.48 10.51 12.94
C THR A 161 -0.02 10.65 12.69
N ILE A 162 -0.40 10.95 11.44
CA ILE A 162 -1.80 10.87 11.01
C ILE A 162 -2.03 9.48 10.43
N THR A 163 -2.96 8.74 11.02
CA THR A 163 -3.31 7.37 10.66
C THR A 163 -4.52 7.33 9.72
N VAL A 164 -4.44 6.49 8.69
CA VAL A 164 -5.51 6.37 7.68
C VAL A 164 -5.85 4.89 7.50
N SER A 165 -7.08 4.51 7.85
CA SER A 165 -7.57 3.14 7.69
C SER A 165 -8.85 3.11 6.85
N PRO A 166 -8.98 2.15 5.91
CA PRO A 166 -10.25 1.93 5.22
C PRO A 166 -11.29 1.19 6.08
N PHE A 167 -10.92 0.75 7.29
CA PHE A 167 -11.79 0.07 8.25
C PHE A 167 -12.19 1.04 9.37
N CYS A 168 -13.44 0.94 9.83
CA CYS A 168 -13.92 1.69 10.99
C CYS A 168 -13.15 1.29 12.25
N GLY A 169 -12.78 2.28 13.06
CA GLY A 169 -11.98 2.09 14.27
C GLY A 169 -11.40 3.42 14.76
N GLU A 170 -10.21 3.35 15.34
CA GLU A 170 -9.54 4.45 16.06
C GLU A 170 -8.51 5.21 15.21
N SER A 171 -8.50 5.04 13.89
CA SER A 171 -7.61 5.82 13.02
C SER A 171 -8.10 7.26 12.89
N ASP A 172 -7.19 8.23 12.78
CA ASP A 172 -7.52 9.66 12.63
C ASP A 172 -8.45 9.91 11.43
N ILE A 173 -8.26 9.14 10.36
CA ILE A 173 -9.10 9.14 9.16
C ILE A 173 -9.55 7.71 8.85
N CYS A 174 -10.79 7.40 9.20
CA CYS A 174 -11.47 6.15 8.85
C CYS A 174 -12.97 6.35 8.60
N PRO A 175 -13.67 5.38 7.98
CA PRO A 175 -15.13 5.37 7.96
C PRO A 175 -15.70 5.39 9.38
N ARG A 176 -16.84 6.07 9.57
CA ARG A 176 -17.59 6.01 10.82
C ARG A 176 -18.58 4.86 10.74
N ASP A 177 -18.59 3.99 11.75
CA ASP A 177 -19.71 3.06 11.91
C ASP A 177 -20.88 3.77 12.61
N SER A 178 -22.09 3.49 12.14
CA SER A 178 -23.35 3.95 12.76
C SER A 178 -23.97 2.87 13.66
N SER A 179 -23.35 1.69 13.75
CA SER A 179 -23.81 0.57 14.57
C SER A 179 -23.20 0.59 15.97
N THR A 180 -24.01 0.36 17.01
CA THR A 180 -23.57 0.28 18.41
C THR A 180 -23.02 -1.11 18.72
N ASN A 181 -21.99 -1.58 18.00
CA ASN A 181 -21.28 -2.80 18.36
C ASN A 181 -20.01 -2.45 19.16
N ILE A 182 -19.91 -3.07 20.34
CA ILE A 182 -18.87 -2.86 21.36
C ILE A 182 -17.73 -3.89 21.27
N HIS A 183 -17.63 -4.63 20.16
CA HIS A 183 -16.63 -5.66 19.98
C HIS A 183 -15.49 -5.16 19.09
N GLU A 184 -14.46 -4.60 19.72
CA GLU A 184 -13.22 -4.16 19.05
C GLU A 184 -12.35 -5.39 18.72
N LEU A 185 -11.99 -5.54 17.44
CA LEU A 185 -10.99 -6.50 16.99
C LEU A 185 -9.75 -5.74 16.50
N ARG A 186 -8.61 -5.95 17.17
CA ARG A 186 -7.32 -5.46 16.69
C ARG A 186 -6.63 -6.53 15.87
N PHE A 187 -6.40 -6.23 14.60
CA PHE A 187 -5.63 -7.07 13.69
C PHE A 187 -4.50 -6.22 13.10
N THR A 188 -3.25 -6.64 13.33
CA THR A 188 -2.03 -6.04 12.71
C THR A 188 -1.97 -4.51 12.80
N ASN A 189 -2.12 -3.97 14.02
CA ASN A 189 -2.17 -2.53 14.33
C ASN A 189 -3.35 -1.74 13.73
N THR A 190 -4.35 -2.42 13.15
CA THR A 190 -5.63 -1.81 12.76
C THR A 190 -6.71 -2.19 13.76
N SER A 191 -7.42 -1.20 14.31
CA SER A 191 -8.67 -1.45 15.01
C SER A 191 -9.82 -1.55 14.00
N ILE A 192 -10.62 -2.60 14.15
CA ILE A 192 -11.82 -2.85 13.38
C ILE A 192 -12.99 -2.93 14.38
N GLN A 193 -13.98 -2.08 14.18
CA GLN A 193 -15.22 -2.04 14.96
C GLN A 193 -16.42 -2.50 14.13
#